data_AF-A0A386WMS8-F1
#
_entry.id   AF-A0A386WMS8-F1
#
_cell.length_a   1.000
_cell.length_b   1.000
_cell.length_c   1.000
_cell.angle_alpha   90.00
_cell.angle_beta   90.00
_cell.angle_gamma   90.00
#
_symmetry.space_group_name_H-M   'P 1'
#
loop_
_entity.id
_entity.type
_entity.pdbx_description
1 polymer ?
#
loop_
_entity_poly.entity_id
_entity_poly.type
_entity_poly.pdbx_seq_one_letter_code
_entity_poly.pdbx_strand_id
1 'polypeptide(L)'
;MDIDEIRAAFDDVFDQAIVFHGFADYLRDYDVFVYATADPRTGITPQHLRYRFKHCVRAVTTSAVPPEVWMRSLDERLVDYEQGVDLDGYVWGVKWQELYPGMKLLRESPDAERWSRLLDLPFHEALIETNGHNISLVFSDLVVDVVDPGYAPFMVTGGEPDVEVPLP
;
A
#
# COMPACT_ATOMS: atom_id res chain seq x y z
N MET A 1 1.05 -15.26 -9.13
CA MET A 1 -0.42 -15.34 -9.26
C MET A 1 -0.78 -15.01 -10.70
N ASP A 2 -1.78 -15.68 -11.26
CA ASP A 2 -2.38 -15.24 -12.51
C ASP A 2 -3.31 -14.02 -12.30
N ILE A 3 -3.88 -13.49 -13.40
CA ILE A 3 -4.68 -12.27 -13.35
C ILE A 3 -5.98 -12.43 -12.54
N ASP A 4 -6.58 -13.62 -12.52
CA ASP A 4 -7.83 -13.87 -11.82
C ASP A 4 -7.58 -14.13 -10.33
N GLU A 5 -6.47 -14.79 -9.99
CA GLU A 5 -5.97 -14.89 -8.61
C GLU A 5 -5.65 -13.50 -8.03
N ILE A 6 -5.02 -12.60 -8.79
CA ILE A 6 -4.75 -11.23 -8.34
C ILE A 6 -6.06 -10.47 -8.06
N ARG A 7 -7.06 -10.61 -8.93
CA ARG A 7 -8.38 -9.98 -8.72
C ARG A 7 -9.06 -10.50 -7.46
N ALA A 8 -9.08 -11.82 -7.27
CA ALA A 8 -9.64 -12.43 -6.08
C ALA A 8 -8.93 -11.91 -4.81
N ALA A 9 -7.60 -11.84 -4.82
CA ALA A 9 -6.85 -11.32 -3.69
C ALA A 9 -7.15 -9.83 -3.39
N PHE A 10 -7.48 -9.03 -4.40
CA PHE A 10 -7.92 -7.64 -4.22
C PHE A 10 -9.32 -7.54 -3.63
N ASP A 11 -10.25 -8.38 -4.10
CA ASP A 11 -11.62 -8.44 -3.61
C ASP A 11 -11.67 -8.91 -2.14
N ASP A 12 -10.77 -9.81 -1.73
CA ASP A 12 -10.65 -10.33 -0.36
C ASP A 12 -10.35 -9.25 0.70
N VAL A 13 -9.77 -8.12 0.29
CA VAL A 13 -9.42 -6.99 1.18
C VAL A 13 -10.22 -5.72 0.88
N PHE A 14 -11.31 -5.84 0.14
CA PHE A 14 -12.28 -4.77 0.02
C PHE A 14 -12.79 -4.34 1.41
N ASP A 15 -12.92 -3.02 1.63
CA ASP A 15 -13.45 -2.44 2.88
C ASP A 15 -12.60 -2.80 4.13
N GLN A 16 -11.29 -2.96 3.94
CA GLN A 16 -10.31 -3.17 5.01
C GLN A 16 -9.47 -1.90 5.26
N ALA A 17 -8.44 -1.99 6.09
CA ALA A 17 -7.57 -0.84 6.40
C ALA A 17 -6.15 -1.06 5.88
N ILE A 18 -5.59 -0.09 5.15
CA ILE A 18 -4.14 -0.05 4.88
C ILE A 18 -3.46 0.66 6.04
N VAL A 19 -2.46 0.01 6.64
CA VAL A 19 -1.71 0.53 7.80
C VAL A 19 -0.29 0.99 7.45
N PHE A 20 0.27 0.48 6.36
CA PHE A 20 1.57 0.91 5.83
C PHE A 20 1.67 0.55 4.35
N HIS A 21 2.43 1.33 3.58
CA HIS A 21 2.83 0.96 2.24
C HIS A 21 4.15 1.63 1.86
N GLY A 22 4.91 0.98 0.98
CA GLY A 22 6.20 1.50 0.51
C GLY A 22 7.00 0.45 -0.24
N PHE A 23 8.15 0.84 -0.78
CA PHE A 23 9.09 -0.16 -1.28
C PHE A 23 9.60 -1.04 -0.14
N ALA A 24 9.81 -2.32 -0.44
CA ALA A 24 10.51 -3.25 0.44
C ALA A 24 11.91 -2.71 0.76
N ASP A 25 12.53 -3.20 1.83
CA ASP A 25 13.86 -2.78 2.30
C ASP A 25 14.97 -2.97 1.25
N TYR A 26 14.80 -3.90 0.30
CA TYR A 26 15.66 -4.09 -0.87
C TYR A 26 15.23 -3.30 -2.13
N LEU A 27 14.32 -2.35 -2.00
CA LEU A 27 13.96 -1.29 -2.96
C LEU A 27 13.34 -1.71 -4.31
N ARG A 28 13.09 -3.00 -4.54
CA ARG A 28 12.56 -3.50 -5.83
C ARG A 28 11.05 -3.79 -5.82
N ASP A 29 10.58 -4.40 -4.75
CA ASP A 29 9.18 -4.80 -4.62
C ASP A 29 8.44 -3.73 -3.81
N TYR A 30 7.12 -3.60 -4.01
CA TYR A 30 6.30 -2.67 -3.25
C TYR A 30 5.39 -3.45 -2.32
N ASP A 31 5.39 -3.11 -1.04
CA ASP A 31 4.56 -3.74 -0.03
C ASP A 31 3.38 -2.82 0.32
N VAL A 32 2.19 -3.42 0.43
CA VAL A 32 1.01 -2.82 1.05
C VAL A 32 0.60 -3.73 2.21
N PHE A 33 0.54 -3.17 3.41
CA PHE A 33 0.13 -3.89 4.62
C PHE A 33 -1.32 -3.56 4.91
N VAL A 34 -2.15 -4.59 4.91
CA VAL A 34 -3.58 -4.52 5.17
C VAL A 34 -3.87 -5.14 6.53
N TYR A 35 -4.58 -4.40 7.37
CA TYR A 35 -5.23 -4.93 8.56
C TYR A 35 -6.63 -5.41 8.15
N ALA A 36 -6.78 -6.72 8.02
CA ALA A 36 -8.00 -7.37 7.60
C ALA A 36 -8.82 -7.82 8.82
N THR A 37 -10.05 -7.33 8.91
CA THR A 37 -11.04 -7.68 9.91
C THR A 37 -12.18 -8.47 9.28
N ALA A 38 -12.71 -9.44 10.01
CA ALA A 38 -13.98 -10.06 9.65
C ALA A 38 -15.13 -9.40 10.41
N ASP A 39 -16.38 -9.73 10.05
CA ASP A 39 -17.54 -9.31 10.84
C ASP A 39 -17.32 -9.71 12.32
N PRO A 40 -17.37 -8.77 13.27
CA PRO A 40 -17.13 -9.05 14.69
C PRO A 40 -17.97 -10.19 15.26
N ARG A 41 -19.13 -10.48 14.67
CA ARG A 41 -20.03 -11.58 15.06
C ARG A 41 -19.48 -12.96 14.73
N THR A 42 -18.50 -13.07 13.84
CA THR A 42 -17.89 -14.35 13.42
C THR A 42 -16.82 -14.84 14.38
N GLY A 43 -16.28 -13.97 15.23
CA GLY A 43 -15.18 -14.29 16.15
C GLY A 43 -13.85 -14.57 15.46
N ILE A 44 -13.75 -14.36 14.14
CA ILE A 44 -12.49 -14.50 13.40
C ILE A 44 -11.54 -13.38 13.83
N THR A 45 -10.33 -13.77 14.22
CA THR A 45 -9.31 -12.82 14.67
C THR A 45 -8.81 -12.01 13.47
N PRO A 46 -8.68 -10.67 13.60
CA PRO A 46 -8.06 -9.85 12.58
C PRO A 46 -6.64 -10.30 12.23
N GLN A 47 -6.24 -10.09 10.97
CA GLN A 47 -4.94 -10.49 10.46
C GLN A 47 -4.22 -9.29 9.84
N HIS A 48 -2.90 -9.29 9.90
CA HIS A 48 -2.07 -8.40 9.11
C HIS A 48 -1.62 -9.16 7.87
N LEU A 49 -2.00 -8.66 6.70
CA LEU A 49 -1.64 -9.22 5.41
C LEU A 49 -0.62 -8.31 4.74
N ARG A 50 0.42 -8.90 4.15
CA ARG A 50 1.37 -8.20 3.28
C ARG A 50 1.07 -8.56 1.83
N TYR A 51 0.65 -7.56 1.07
CA TYR A 51 0.51 -7.61 -0.38
C TYR A 51 1.81 -7.11 -1.00
N ARG A 52 2.65 -8.03 -1.45
CA ARG A 52 3.93 -7.74 -2.08
C ARG A 52 3.82 -7.78 -3.60
N PHE A 53 3.85 -6.59 -4.20
CA PHE A 53 3.88 -6.36 -5.64
C PHE A 53 5.32 -6.51 -6.14
N LYS A 54 5.61 -7.66 -6.75
CA LYS A 54 6.93 -8.07 -7.24
C LYS A 54 7.35 -7.32 -8.49
N HIS A 55 8.64 -7.01 -8.58
CA HIS A 55 9.23 -6.28 -9.70
C HIS A 55 8.47 -4.97 -9.97
N CYS A 56 8.22 -4.19 -8.90
CA CYS A 56 7.47 -2.94 -9.02
C CYS A 56 8.33 -1.88 -9.69
N VAL A 57 8.04 -1.59 -10.96
CA VAL A 57 8.80 -0.65 -11.79
C VAL A 57 8.27 0.77 -11.72
N ARG A 58 7.07 0.97 -11.17
CA ARG A 58 6.49 2.29 -10.95
C ARG A 58 5.57 2.26 -9.74
N ALA A 59 5.76 3.21 -8.83
CA ALA A 59 4.84 3.48 -7.74
C ALA A 59 4.56 4.99 -7.68
N VAL A 60 3.31 5.37 -7.96
CA VAL A 60 2.85 6.76 -7.88
C VAL A 60 1.88 6.87 -6.72
N THR A 61 2.16 7.77 -5.78
CA THR A 61 1.29 8.06 -4.64
C THR A 61 0.88 9.53 -4.67
N THR A 62 -0.42 9.77 -4.55
CA THR A 62 -0.99 11.11 -4.43
C THR A 62 -1.93 11.14 -3.25
N SER A 63 -2.06 12.27 -2.57
CA SER A 63 -3.10 12.43 -1.55
C SER A 63 -4.50 12.25 -2.14
N ALA A 64 -5.34 11.48 -1.47
CA ALA A 64 -6.79 11.42 -1.72
C ALA A 64 -7.54 12.52 -0.92
N VAL A 65 -6.92 13.03 0.15
CA VAL A 65 -7.44 14.16 0.93
C VAL A 65 -7.52 15.40 0.03
N PRO A 66 -8.69 16.06 -0.09
CA PRO A 66 -8.86 17.21 -0.97
C PRO A 66 -8.25 18.49 -0.38
N PRO A 67 -7.94 19.51 -1.21
CA PRO A 67 -7.20 20.71 -0.77
C PRO A 67 -7.81 21.44 0.44
N GLU A 68 -9.12 21.53 0.53
CA GLU A 68 -9.85 22.19 1.62
C GLU A 68 -9.79 21.42 2.95
N VAL A 69 -9.61 20.09 2.90
CA VAL A 69 -9.35 19.29 4.09
C VAL A 69 -7.88 19.39 4.45
N TRP A 70 -6.98 19.31 3.47
CA TRP A 70 -5.54 19.55 3.68
C TRP A 70 -5.28 20.85 4.42
N MET A 71 -5.91 21.95 4.00
CA MET A 71 -5.72 23.27 4.59
C MET A 71 -6.04 23.32 6.09
N ARG A 72 -6.92 22.43 6.57
CA ARG A 72 -7.28 22.29 7.99
C ARG A 72 -6.54 21.15 8.68
N SER A 73 -5.84 20.32 7.92
CA SER A 73 -5.11 19.14 8.41
C SER A 73 -3.62 19.38 8.66
N LEU A 74 -3.21 20.65 8.72
CA LEU A 74 -1.79 21.06 8.87
C LEU A 74 -1.36 21.23 10.33
N ASP A 75 -2.28 21.15 11.29
CA ASP A 75 -1.92 21.23 12.71
C ASP A 75 -1.12 19.99 13.10
N GLU A 76 0.11 20.18 13.60
CA GLU A 76 1.01 19.09 13.98
C GLU A 76 0.39 18.13 15.01
N ARG A 77 -0.56 18.59 15.81
CA ARG A 77 -1.27 17.72 16.76
C ARG A 77 -2.08 16.63 16.07
N LEU A 78 -2.45 16.80 14.80
CA LEU A 78 -3.20 15.81 14.02
C LEU A 78 -2.35 14.58 13.67
N VAL A 79 -1.02 14.59 13.84
CA VAL A 79 -0.17 13.40 13.67
C VAL A 79 -0.16 12.48 14.88
N ASP A 80 -0.75 12.94 15.99
CA ASP A 80 -0.98 12.17 17.21
C ASP A 80 -2.49 12.01 17.44
N TYR A 81 -2.96 10.78 17.65
CA TYR A 81 -4.39 10.53 17.79
C TYR A 81 -4.99 11.21 19.02
N GLU A 82 -4.34 11.10 20.17
CA GLU A 82 -4.87 11.60 21.44
C GLU A 82 -4.96 13.13 21.44
N GLN A 83 -4.04 13.80 20.76
CA GLN A 83 -4.03 15.26 20.63
C GLN A 83 -4.93 15.77 19.50
N GLY A 84 -5.12 14.97 18.46
CA GLY A 84 -5.78 15.37 17.21
C GLY A 84 -7.26 15.00 17.10
N VAL A 85 -7.75 14.00 17.84
CA VAL A 85 -9.09 13.41 17.63
C VAL A 85 -10.25 14.42 17.72
N ASP A 86 -10.10 15.47 18.53
CA ASP A 86 -11.12 16.51 18.73
C ASP A 86 -10.88 17.79 17.88
N LEU A 87 -9.86 17.79 17.00
CA LEU A 87 -9.56 18.91 16.10
C LEU A 87 -10.28 18.76 14.76
N ASP A 88 -10.46 19.88 14.06
CA ASP A 88 -10.95 19.85 12.67
C ASP A 88 -9.82 19.38 11.73
N GLY A 89 -10.20 18.71 10.64
CA GLY A 89 -9.27 18.17 9.64
C GLY A 89 -9.16 16.64 9.65
N TYR A 90 -8.24 16.15 8.84
CA TYR A 90 -7.88 14.74 8.72
C TYR A 90 -6.88 14.38 9.82
N VAL A 91 -7.25 13.46 10.71
CA VAL A 91 -6.40 13.01 11.82
C VAL A 91 -5.42 11.95 11.34
N TRP A 92 -4.21 12.35 10.94
CA TRP A 92 -3.14 11.44 10.50
C TRP A 92 -2.73 10.41 11.56
N GLY A 93 -2.85 10.78 12.84
CA GLY A 93 -2.50 9.97 13.99
C GLY A 93 -3.32 8.68 14.15
N VAL A 94 -4.40 8.50 13.39
CA VAL A 94 -5.12 7.21 13.32
C VAL A 94 -4.24 6.10 12.74
N LYS A 95 -3.21 6.43 11.93
CA LYS A 95 -2.22 5.48 11.39
C LYS A 95 -2.81 4.36 10.53
N TRP A 96 -3.94 4.63 9.87
CA TRP A 96 -4.50 3.78 8.83
C TRP A 96 -5.33 4.62 7.86
N GLN A 97 -5.62 4.03 6.70
CA GLN A 97 -6.51 4.61 5.69
C GLN A 97 -7.48 3.52 5.19
N GLU A 98 -8.72 3.91 4.94
CA GLU A 98 -9.79 3.01 4.52
C GLU A 98 -9.55 2.55 3.09
N LEU A 99 -9.50 1.24 2.87
CA LEU A 99 -9.34 0.62 1.56
C LEU A 99 -10.69 0.55 0.83
N TYR A 100 -11.24 1.74 0.55
CA TYR A 100 -12.50 1.92 -0.16
C TYR A 100 -12.34 3.02 -1.22
N PRO A 101 -12.73 2.77 -2.49
CA PRO A 101 -13.43 1.59 -3.02
C PRO A 101 -12.59 0.33 -3.22
N GLY A 102 -11.33 0.29 -2.79
CA GLY A 102 -10.50 -0.92 -2.79
C GLY A 102 -9.38 -0.92 -3.83
N MET A 103 -8.88 -2.12 -4.15
CA MET A 103 -7.85 -2.33 -5.17
C MET A 103 -8.47 -2.84 -6.47
N LYS A 104 -7.96 -2.39 -7.63
CA LYS A 104 -8.38 -2.92 -8.92
C LYS A 104 -7.24 -2.99 -9.93
N LEU A 105 -7.29 -3.99 -10.79
CA LEU A 105 -6.43 -4.05 -11.98
C LEU A 105 -7.00 -3.18 -13.10
N LEU A 106 -6.16 -2.30 -13.67
CA LEU A 106 -6.51 -1.56 -14.87
C LEU A 106 -6.40 -2.47 -16.10
N ARG A 107 -7.44 -2.45 -16.95
CA ARG A 107 -7.53 -3.31 -18.14
C ARG A 107 -6.59 -2.88 -19.27
N GLU A 108 -6.38 -1.57 -19.40
CA GLU A 108 -5.60 -0.96 -20.49
C GLU A 108 -4.58 -0.02 -19.86
N SER A 109 -3.36 -0.52 -19.67
CA SER A 109 -2.25 0.24 -19.10
C SER A 109 -1.10 0.32 -20.10
N PRO A 110 -0.92 1.46 -20.80
CA PRO A 110 0.20 1.64 -21.72
C PRO A 110 1.57 1.42 -21.05
N ASP A 111 1.68 1.76 -19.75
CA ASP A 111 2.91 1.55 -18.98
C ASP A 111 3.16 0.06 -18.71
N ALA A 112 2.14 -0.69 -18.28
CA ALA A 112 2.28 -2.14 -18.06
C ALA A 112 2.56 -2.89 -19.37
N GLU A 113 1.92 -2.51 -20.48
CA GLU A 113 2.18 -3.07 -21.81
C GLU A 113 3.60 -2.78 -22.30
N ARG A 114 4.10 -1.56 -22.04
CA ARG A 114 5.48 -1.19 -22.37
C ARG A 114 6.47 -2.05 -21.59
N TRP A 115 6.30 -2.17 -20.27
CA TRP A 115 7.19 -2.99 -19.44
C TRP A 115 7.12 -4.47 -19.77
N SER A 116 5.92 -4.99 -20.07
CA SER A 116 5.76 -6.38 -20.48
C SER A 116 6.59 -6.72 -21.71
N ARG A 117 6.56 -5.84 -22.72
CA ARG A 117 7.34 -6.01 -23.96
C ARG A 117 8.85 -5.86 -23.75
N LEU A 118 9.28 -4.94 -22.89
CA LEU A 118 10.70 -4.67 -22.66
C LEU A 118 11.40 -5.80 -21.92
N LEU A 119 10.69 -6.46 -21.00
CA LEU A 119 11.26 -7.46 -20.10
C LEU A 119 10.84 -8.90 -20.44
N ASP A 120 9.96 -9.09 -21.43
CA ASP A 120 9.39 -10.39 -21.81
C ASP A 120 8.76 -11.14 -20.61
N LEU A 121 8.01 -10.37 -19.79
CA LEU A 121 7.35 -10.83 -18.57
C LEU A 121 5.95 -10.20 -18.48
N PRO A 122 4.94 -10.85 -17.88
CA PRO A 122 3.66 -10.20 -17.61
C PRO A 122 3.84 -9.02 -16.67
N PHE A 123 3.30 -7.86 -17.03
CA PHE A 123 3.12 -6.70 -16.14
C PHE A 123 1.66 -6.25 -16.11
N HIS A 124 1.29 -5.71 -14.97
CA HIS A 124 -0.05 -5.24 -14.64
C HIS A 124 0.02 -3.87 -13.98
N GLU A 125 -1.08 -3.11 -14.06
CA GLU A 125 -1.24 -1.89 -13.29
C GLU A 125 -2.36 -2.07 -12.27
N ALA A 126 -2.06 -1.86 -10.99
CA ALA A 126 -3.03 -1.78 -9.92
C ALA A 126 -3.29 -0.31 -9.57
N LEU A 127 -4.56 0.03 -9.40
CA LEU A 127 -5.01 1.27 -8.78
C LEU A 127 -5.61 0.92 -7.42
N ILE A 128 -5.08 1.53 -6.36
CA ILE A 128 -5.48 1.37 -4.97
C ILE A 128 -6.01 2.73 -4.52
N GLU A 129 -7.29 2.78 -4.18
CA GLU A 129 -7.97 4.00 -3.77
C GLU A 129 -8.31 3.91 -2.28
N THR A 130 -7.99 4.97 -1.54
CA THR A 130 -8.25 5.07 -0.10
C THR A 130 -8.68 6.48 0.27
N ASN A 131 -9.06 6.70 1.53
CA ASN A 131 -9.38 8.04 2.04
C ASN A 131 -8.14 8.90 2.37
N GLY A 132 -6.93 8.32 2.42
CA GLY A 132 -5.67 9.03 2.69
C GLY A 132 -4.86 9.25 1.41
N HIS A 133 -4.57 8.17 0.68
CA HIS A 133 -3.76 8.17 -0.52
C HIS A 133 -4.38 7.37 -1.67
N ASN A 134 -4.19 7.84 -2.89
CA ASN A 134 -4.36 7.04 -4.10
C ASN A 134 -2.97 6.53 -4.54
N ILE A 135 -2.88 5.24 -4.84
CA ILE A 135 -1.63 4.57 -5.21
C ILE A 135 -1.83 3.86 -6.54
N SER A 136 -0.96 4.14 -7.52
CA SER A 136 -0.88 3.39 -8.77
C SER A 136 0.45 2.66 -8.85
N LEU A 137 0.40 1.34 -9.07
CA LEU A 137 1.55 0.44 -9.08
C LEU A 137 1.62 -0.28 -10.43
N VAL A 138 2.80 -0.30 -11.05
CA VAL A 138 3.09 -1.18 -12.21
C VAL A 138 4.04 -2.27 -11.76
N PHE A 139 3.59 -3.52 -11.83
CA PHE A 139 4.24 -4.67 -11.20
C PHE A 139 4.05 -5.93 -12.05
N SER A 140 4.83 -6.97 -11.78
CA SER A 140 4.81 -8.21 -12.56
C SER A 140 4.01 -9.33 -11.89
N ASP A 141 4.10 -9.46 -10.56
CA ASP A 141 3.45 -10.54 -9.82
C ASP A 141 3.02 -10.07 -8.42
N LEU A 142 2.08 -10.78 -7.80
CA LEU A 142 1.61 -10.53 -6.43
C LEU A 142 1.88 -11.75 -5.56
N VAL A 143 2.41 -11.49 -4.36
CA VAL A 143 2.48 -12.45 -3.27
C VAL A 143 1.73 -11.88 -2.08
N VAL A 144 0.86 -12.69 -1.48
CA VAL A 144 0.11 -12.33 -0.27
C VAL A 144 0.51 -13.27 0.86
N ASP A 145 1.00 -12.70 1.95
CA ASP A 145 1.42 -13.45 3.14
C ASP A 145 0.76 -12.87 4.41
N VAL A 146 0.48 -13.73 5.39
CA VAL A 146 0.16 -13.28 6.76
C VAL A 146 1.47 -12.87 7.45
N VAL A 147 1.48 -11.73 8.14
CA VAL A 147 2.62 -11.29 8.94
C VAL A 147 2.26 -11.23 10.42
N ASP A 148 3.20 -11.68 11.26
CA ASP A 148 3.01 -11.70 12.69
C ASP A 148 3.16 -10.29 13.31
N PRO A 149 2.48 -10.03 14.44
CA PRO A 149 2.72 -8.83 15.23
C PRO A 149 4.20 -8.66 15.58
N GLY A 150 4.71 -7.44 15.45
CA GLY A 150 6.14 -7.13 15.66
C GLY A 150 6.98 -7.20 14.39
N TYR A 151 6.42 -7.60 13.24
CA TYR A 151 7.07 -7.44 11.95
C TYR A 151 7.41 -5.96 11.69
N ALA A 152 8.65 -5.70 11.25
CA ALA A 152 9.12 -4.37 10.88
C ALA A 152 9.41 -4.34 9.35
N PRO A 153 8.73 -3.47 8.57
CA PRO A 153 8.96 -3.38 7.12
C PRO A 153 10.40 -3.03 6.73
N PHE A 154 11.08 -2.25 7.58
CA PHE A 154 12.50 -1.98 7.49
C PHE A 154 13.05 -1.71 8.89
N MET A 155 14.36 -1.88 9.07
CA MET A 155 15.08 -1.46 10.28
C MET A 155 16.32 -0.68 9.89
N VAL A 156 16.51 0.49 10.50
CA VAL A 156 17.76 1.24 10.37
C VAL A 156 18.80 0.61 11.28
N THR A 157 19.83 0.02 10.67
CA THR A 157 20.99 -0.52 11.39
C THR A 157 22.10 0.54 11.50
N GLY A 158 22.91 0.51 12.55
CA GLY A 158 24.01 1.48 12.75
C GLY A 158 25.22 1.33 11.81
N GLY A 159 25.17 0.44 10.82
CA GLY A 159 26.22 0.27 9.81
C GLY A 159 26.05 1.20 8.62
N GLU A 160 27.13 1.44 7.89
CA GLU A 160 27.08 2.12 6.59
C GLU A 160 26.51 1.17 5.52
N PRO A 161 25.79 1.67 4.50
CA PRO A 161 25.41 0.85 3.34
C PRO A 161 26.65 0.25 2.68
N ASP A 162 26.53 -0.95 2.11
CA ASP A 162 27.60 -1.51 1.29
C ASP A 162 27.98 -0.51 0.18
N VAL A 163 29.27 -0.24 0.05
CA VAL A 163 29.83 0.90 -0.71
C VAL A 163 29.75 0.78 -2.23
N GLU A 164 29.19 -0.32 -2.75
CA GLU A 164 28.98 -0.46 -4.20
C GLU A 164 27.79 0.38 -4.64
N VAL A 165 28.07 1.42 -5.45
CA VAL A 165 27.04 2.25 -6.06
C VAL A 165 26.20 1.37 -7.01
N PRO A 166 24.87 1.25 -6.80
CA PRO A 166 24.01 0.49 -7.69
C PRO A 166 24.00 1.05 -9.11
N LEU A 167 23.75 0.18 -10.11
CA LEU A 167 23.60 0.59 -11.50
C LEU A 167 22.37 1.53 -11.66
N PRO A 168 22.42 2.50 -12.59
CA PRO A 168 21.33 3.45 -12.85
C PRO A 168 20.13 2.84 -13.59
#